data_AF-A0A2N7QDC5-F1
#
_entry.id   AF-A0A2N7QDC5-F1
#
_cell.length_a   1.000
_cell.length_b   1.000
_cell.length_c   1.000
_cell.angle_alpha   90.00
_cell.angle_beta   90.00
_cell.angle_gamma   90.00
#
_symmetry.space_group_name_H-M   'P 1'
#
loop_
_entity.id
_entity.type
_entity.pdbx_description
1 polymer ?
#
loop_
_entity_poly.entity_id
_entity_poly.type
_entity_poly.pdbx_seq_one_letter_code
_entity_poly.pdbx_strand_id
1 'polypeptide(L)'
;MAEAKKKIIGYLRLKNRKKKLSLETSTKKTTSPEPIGLKPGDLVRIKSKEEIGQTLDAWGSLKGCAFMKEMEKYCNTKQRVFKPVQRFIDESDYQVKSVSGLVLLERLICEGTATFGRCDCGCFYFWRVEWLEKIGQEDEKVKKQDINQEP
;
A
#
# COMPACT_ATOMS: atom_id res chain seq x y z
N MET A 1 15.46 -42.66 -32.84
CA MET A 1 14.25 -43.50 -32.70
C MET A 1 13.73 -43.30 -31.28
N ALA A 2 13.11 -42.20 -30.86
CA ALA A 2 12.00 -41.42 -31.42
C ALA A 2 10.70 -42.25 -31.57
N GLU A 3 9.99 -42.45 -30.46
CA GLU A 3 8.69 -43.15 -30.34
C GLU A 3 8.10 -42.64 -29.00
N ALA A 4 6.90 -42.08 -28.84
CA ALA A 4 5.78 -41.79 -29.72
C ALA A 4 5.00 -40.59 -29.16
N LYS A 5 4.18 -40.02 -30.05
CA LYS A 5 3.59 -38.70 -30.03
C LYS A 5 2.17 -38.71 -29.45
N LYS A 6 1.82 -37.57 -28.87
CA LYS A 6 0.52 -36.86 -28.99
C LYS A 6 -0.75 -37.61 -28.54
N LYS A 7 -1.39 -37.03 -27.53
CA LYS A 7 -2.71 -36.35 -27.54
C LYS A 7 -3.02 -36.09 -26.06
N ILE A 8 -3.43 -34.90 -25.63
CA ILE A 8 -4.85 -34.61 -25.41
C ILE A 8 -4.92 -33.14 -24.93
N ILE A 9 -5.63 -32.30 -25.70
CA ILE A 9 -6.45 -31.15 -25.25
C ILE A 9 -5.66 -29.99 -24.63
N GLY A 10 -5.36 -28.88 -25.31
CA GLY A 10 -6.28 -28.11 -26.15
C GLY A 10 -7.26 -27.34 -25.29
N TYR A 11 -6.85 -26.23 -24.66
CA TYR A 11 -7.84 -25.24 -24.22
C TYR A 11 -7.58 -23.86 -24.80
N LEU A 12 -8.53 -23.51 -25.65
CA LEU A 12 -8.62 -22.36 -26.51
C LEU A 12 -8.83 -21.08 -25.71
N ARG A 13 -8.12 -20.05 -26.18
CA ARG A 13 -8.50 -18.64 -26.15
C ARG A 13 -9.99 -18.49 -26.50
N LEU A 14 -10.81 -18.04 -25.54
CA LEU A 14 -12.15 -17.52 -25.80
C LEU A 14 -12.27 -16.10 -25.26
N LYS A 15 -12.14 -15.15 -26.19
CA LYS A 15 -12.69 -13.80 -26.08
C LYS A 15 -14.21 -13.93 -25.99
N ASN A 16 -14.87 -13.23 -25.08
CA ASN A 16 -16.26 -12.83 -25.31
C ASN A 16 -16.59 -11.49 -24.64
N ARG A 17 -16.90 -10.52 -25.52
CA ARG A 17 -17.56 -9.25 -25.25
C ARG A 17 -19.02 -9.50 -24.86
N LYS A 18 -19.53 -8.86 -23.80
CA LYS A 18 -20.91 -8.36 -23.76
C LYS A 18 -20.95 -6.98 -23.09
N LYS A 19 -21.47 -6.01 -23.83
CA LYS A 19 -21.80 -4.63 -23.41
C LYS A 19 -23.09 -4.67 -22.56
N LYS A 20 -23.08 -3.98 -21.41
CA LYS A 20 -23.74 -2.69 -21.09
C LYS A 20 -25.21 -2.82 -20.66
N LEU A 21 -25.52 -2.43 -19.43
CA LEU A 21 -26.70 -1.62 -19.13
C LEU A 21 -26.48 -0.79 -17.86
N SER A 22 -26.86 0.48 -17.97
CA SER A 22 -26.78 1.55 -16.98
C SER A 22 -27.84 1.40 -15.89
N LEU A 23 -27.50 1.76 -14.66
CA LEU A 23 -28.42 2.46 -13.77
C LEU A 23 -27.64 3.57 -13.07
N GLU A 24 -28.07 4.80 -13.34
CA GLU A 24 -27.65 6.01 -12.65
C GLU A 24 -28.42 6.08 -11.33
N THR A 25 -27.70 6.07 -10.21
CA THR A 25 -28.24 6.51 -8.94
C THR A 25 -27.34 7.63 -8.42
N SER A 26 -27.92 8.83 -8.42
CA SER A 26 -27.35 10.04 -7.83
C SER A 26 -27.24 9.84 -6.32
N THR A 27 -26.02 9.73 -5.82
CA THR A 27 -25.71 9.82 -4.40
C THR A 27 -24.54 10.79 -4.19
N LYS A 28 -24.78 11.72 -3.27
CA LYS A 28 -23.88 12.79 -2.81
C LYS A 28 -22.41 12.33 -2.74
N LYS A 29 -21.53 13.08 -3.39
CA LYS A 29 -20.07 12.92 -3.35
C LYS A 29 -19.54 13.35 -1.97
N THR A 30 -19.70 12.48 -0.97
CA THR A 30 -18.76 12.42 0.15
C THR A 30 -17.49 11.81 -0.42
N THR A 31 -16.39 12.55 -0.46
CA THR A 31 -15.07 12.09 -0.90
C THR A 31 -14.54 11.01 0.06
N SER A 32 -15.04 9.79 -0.11
CA SER A 32 -14.32 8.59 0.31
C SER A 32 -13.17 8.37 -0.68
N PRO A 33 -11.93 8.11 -0.21
CA PRO A 33 -10.82 7.91 -1.12
C PRO A 33 -10.99 6.55 -1.80
N GLU A 34 -11.32 6.58 -3.09
CA GLU A 34 -11.04 5.53 -4.06
C GLU A 34 -9.61 4.99 -3.82
N PRO A 35 -9.34 3.68 -3.94
CA PRO A 35 -8.03 3.10 -3.66
C PRO A 35 -6.99 3.74 -4.58
N ILE A 36 -6.30 4.73 -4.04
CA ILE A 36 -5.32 5.55 -4.75
C ILE A 36 -4.30 4.58 -5.34
N GLY A 37 -4.26 4.52 -6.68
CA GLY A 37 -3.20 3.86 -7.41
C GLY A 37 -1.89 4.61 -7.18
N LEU A 38 -1.32 4.47 -6.00
CA LEU A 38 -0.05 5.06 -5.59
C LEU A 38 1.05 4.50 -6.48
N LYS A 39 1.79 5.41 -7.12
CA LYS A 39 2.91 5.09 -8.00
C LYS A 39 4.23 5.37 -7.28
N PRO A 40 5.32 4.68 -7.65
CA PRO A 40 6.66 5.07 -7.23
C PRO A 40 6.90 6.57 -7.42
N GLY A 41 7.45 7.22 -6.39
CA GLY A 41 7.75 8.66 -6.37
C GLY A 41 6.59 9.55 -5.90
N ASP A 42 5.36 9.04 -5.79
CA ASP A 42 4.24 9.80 -5.24
C ASP A 42 4.55 10.25 -3.80
N LEU A 43 4.22 11.51 -3.51
CA LEU A 43 4.32 12.07 -2.17
C LEU A 43 3.03 11.76 -1.39
N VAL A 44 3.17 11.23 -0.19
CA VAL A 44 2.06 10.84 0.67
C VAL A 44 2.26 11.35 2.09
N ARG A 45 1.18 11.62 2.80
CA ARG A 45 1.15 11.81 4.25
C ARG A 45 0.67 10.51 4.89
N ILE A 46 1.39 10.03 5.89
CA ILE A 46 0.90 8.94 6.73
C ILE A 46 -0.15 9.53 7.68
N LYS A 47 -1.32 8.90 7.75
CA LYS A 47 -2.41 9.31 8.65
C LYS A 47 -1.97 9.33 10.12
N SER A 48 -2.78 9.98 10.96
CA SER A 48 -2.54 10.00 12.40
C SER A 48 -2.70 8.60 13.00
N LYS A 49 -2.15 8.39 14.20
CA LYS A 49 -2.30 7.12 14.93
C LYS A 49 -3.77 6.81 15.19
N GLU A 50 -4.56 7.82 15.51
CA GLU A 50 -5.99 7.71 15.82
C GLU A 50 -6.77 7.34 14.55
N GLU A 51 -6.49 8.00 13.43
CA GLU A 51 -7.09 7.69 12.13
C GLU A 51 -6.76 6.27 11.67
N ILE A 52 -5.51 5.83 11.83
CA ILE A 52 -5.10 4.45 11.52
C ILE A 52 -5.78 3.47 12.48
N GLY A 53 -5.78 3.78 13.79
CA GLY A 53 -6.37 2.94 14.83
C GLY A 53 -7.84 2.64 14.60
N GLN A 54 -8.61 3.58 14.06
CA GLN A 54 -10.02 3.37 13.69
C GLN A 54 -10.21 2.35 12.55
N THR A 55 -9.15 2.07 11.77
CA THR A 55 -9.19 1.08 10.69
C THR A 55 -8.77 -0.32 11.13
N LEU A 56 -8.19 -0.47 12.32
CA LEU A 56 -7.61 -1.74 12.77
C LEU A 56 -8.68 -2.65 13.39
N ASP A 57 -8.48 -3.95 13.21
CA ASP A 57 -9.23 -4.99 13.90
C ASP A 57 -8.71 -5.23 15.33
N ALA A 58 -9.30 -6.20 16.02
CA ALA A 58 -8.94 -6.57 17.39
C ALA A 58 -7.47 -7.03 17.54
N TRP A 59 -6.80 -7.40 16.44
CA TRP A 59 -5.39 -7.80 16.41
C TRP A 59 -4.47 -6.67 15.97
N GLY A 60 -4.97 -5.42 15.88
CA GLY A 60 -4.17 -4.28 15.44
C GLY A 60 -3.80 -4.35 13.95
N SER A 61 -4.61 -5.04 13.15
CA SER A 61 -4.35 -5.27 11.73
C SER A 61 -5.45 -4.69 10.85
N LEU A 62 -5.12 -4.33 9.61
CA LEU A 62 -6.12 -4.06 8.58
C LEU A 62 -5.87 -5.00 7.41
N LYS A 63 -6.86 -5.84 7.10
CA LYS A 63 -6.80 -6.81 5.98
C LYS A 63 -5.54 -7.69 6.05
N GLY A 64 -5.20 -8.15 7.25
CA GLY A 64 -4.03 -9.00 7.52
C GLY A 64 -2.67 -8.29 7.54
N CYS A 65 -2.64 -6.95 7.42
CA CYS A 65 -1.41 -6.17 7.61
C CYS A 65 -1.41 -5.53 9.00
N ALA A 66 -0.47 -5.94 9.85
CA ALA A 66 -0.31 -5.40 11.18
C ALA A 66 0.21 -3.95 11.14
N PHE A 67 -0.32 -3.11 12.03
CA PHE A 67 0.23 -1.79 12.31
C PHE A 67 1.03 -1.84 13.63
N MET A 68 2.35 -1.91 13.53
CA MET A 68 3.23 -2.11 14.68
C MET A 68 3.48 -0.79 15.43
N LYS A 69 3.77 -0.89 16.73
CA LYS A 69 4.07 0.28 17.58
C LYS A 69 5.24 1.11 17.04
N GLU A 70 6.24 0.45 16.47
CA GLU A 70 7.42 1.09 15.88
C GLU A 70 7.10 1.89 14.61
N MET A 71 5.95 1.64 13.98
CA MET A 71 5.47 2.41 12.83
C MET A 71 4.84 3.74 13.25
N GLU A 72 4.39 3.88 14.52
CA GLU A 72 3.71 5.09 15.01
C GLU A 72 4.57 6.35 14.90
N LYS A 73 5.91 6.21 14.99
CA LYS A 73 6.85 7.34 14.86
C LYS A 73 6.79 8.04 13.49
N TYR A 74 6.19 7.39 12.50
CA TYR A 74 6.03 7.94 11.16
C TYR A 74 4.64 8.56 10.91
N CYS A 75 3.70 8.45 11.86
CA CYS A 75 2.40 9.09 11.74
C CYS A 75 2.54 10.61 11.52
N ASN A 76 1.67 11.18 10.69
CA ASN A 76 1.70 12.60 10.28
C ASN A 76 2.95 13.06 9.51
N THR A 77 3.89 12.15 9.19
CA THR A 77 5.05 12.50 8.37
C THR A 77 4.72 12.46 6.87
N LYS A 78 5.44 13.26 6.09
CA LYS A 78 5.42 13.20 4.62
C LYS A 78 6.48 12.21 4.15
N GLN A 79 6.08 11.28 3.29
CA GLN A 79 6.94 10.25 2.75
C GLN A 79 6.77 10.08 1.25
N ARG A 80 7.72 9.40 0.62
CA ARG A 80 7.64 9.02 -0.79
C ARG A 80 7.38 7.54 -0.94
N VAL A 81 6.48 7.20 -1.85
CA VAL A 81 6.21 5.82 -2.25
C VAL A 81 7.44 5.27 -2.97
N PHE A 82 8.03 4.20 -2.44
CA PHE A 82 9.11 3.50 -3.10
C PHE A 82 8.57 2.59 -4.20
N LYS A 83 7.70 1.63 -3.85
CA LYS A 83 7.00 0.78 -4.82
C LYS A 83 5.75 0.11 -4.25
N PRO A 84 4.75 -0.22 -5.08
CA PRO A 84 3.67 -1.10 -4.68
C PRO A 84 4.16 -2.55 -4.49
N VAL A 85 3.55 -3.26 -3.54
CA VAL A 85 3.78 -4.68 -3.28
C VAL A 85 2.65 -5.48 -3.93
N GLN A 86 3.02 -6.42 -4.80
CA GLN A 86 2.07 -7.34 -5.45
C GLN A 86 2.24 -8.77 -4.93
N ARG A 87 3.45 -9.13 -4.51
CA ARG A 87 3.79 -10.44 -3.99
C ARG A 87 5.03 -10.37 -3.11
N PHE A 88 5.08 -11.19 -2.07
CA PHE A 88 6.25 -11.36 -1.19
C PHE A 88 6.26 -12.79 -0.63
N ILE A 89 7.41 -13.20 -0.08
CA ILE A 89 7.51 -14.47 0.68
C ILE A 89 7.20 -14.13 2.13
N ASP A 90 6.21 -14.79 2.70
CA ASP A 90 5.97 -14.71 4.13
C ASP A 90 6.95 -15.63 4.86
N GLU A 91 7.80 -15.06 5.70
CA GLU A 91 8.87 -15.79 6.37
C GLU A 91 8.35 -16.73 7.47
N SER A 92 7.09 -16.59 7.89
CA SER A 92 6.49 -17.47 8.91
C SER A 92 6.13 -18.85 8.36
N ASP A 93 5.72 -18.94 7.09
CA ASP A 93 5.25 -20.17 6.42
C ASP A 93 5.99 -20.48 5.10
N TYR A 94 6.93 -19.63 4.71
CA TYR A 94 7.73 -19.69 3.48
C TYR A 94 6.88 -19.74 2.19
N GLN A 95 5.64 -19.23 2.22
CA GLN A 95 4.78 -19.17 1.06
C GLN A 95 4.87 -17.82 0.34
N VAL A 96 4.73 -17.85 -0.98
CA VAL A 96 4.57 -16.63 -1.78
C VAL A 96 3.12 -16.16 -1.69
N LYS A 97 2.89 -15.01 -1.07
CA LYS A 97 1.56 -14.41 -0.94
C LYS A 97 1.36 -13.33 -1.99
N SER A 98 0.23 -13.41 -2.70
CA SER A 98 -0.24 -12.35 -3.60
C SER A 98 -1.09 -11.37 -2.81
N VAL A 99 -0.82 -10.08 -2.94
CA VAL A 99 -1.44 -9.02 -2.12
C VAL A 99 -1.81 -7.80 -2.96
N SER A 100 -2.76 -7.02 -2.44
CA SER A 100 -3.20 -5.77 -3.02
C SER A 100 -3.34 -4.69 -1.95
N GLY A 101 -3.15 -3.43 -2.36
CA GLY A 101 -3.25 -2.29 -1.45
C GLY A 101 -2.10 -2.16 -0.46
N LEU A 102 -0.94 -2.76 -0.77
CA LEU A 102 0.29 -2.60 0.00
C LEU A 102 1.33 -1.81 -0.80
N VAL A 103 2.03 -0.92 -0.10
CA VAL A 103 3.15 -0.16 -0.65
C VAL A 103 4.32 -0.16 0.33
N LEU A 104 5.52 0.02 -0.22
CA LEU A 104 6.73 0.33 0.53
C LEU A 104 6.97 1.84 0.44
N LEU A 105 7.40 2.45 1.54
CA LEU A 105 7.82 3.84 1.60
C LEU A 105 9.35 3.93 1.66
N GLU A 106 9.91 4.99 1.09
CA GLU A 106 11.36 5.17 1.05
C GLU A 106 11.97 5.16 2.46
N ARG A 107 13.00 4.32 2.65
CA ARG A 107 13.82 4.24 3.89
C ARG A 107 13.03 3.92 5.17
N LEU A 108 11.78 3.45 5.06
CA LEU A 108 11.01 2.97 6.21
C LEU A 108 11.22 1.47 6.41
N ILE A 109 12.26 1.15 7.17
CA ILE A 109 12.70 -0.22 7.46
C ILE A 109 12.53 -0.56 8.95
N CYS A 110 12.36 -1.86 9.22
CA CYS A 110 12.28 -2.42 10.55
C CYS A 110 13.67 -2.42 11.20
N GLU A 111 13.77 -1.74 12.34
CA GLU A 111 14.98 -1.68 13.18
C GLU A 111 14.92 -2.68 14.34
N GLY A 112 13.81 -3.41 14.47
CA GLY A 112 13.53 -4.28 15.60
C GLY A 112 12.20 -3.96 16.26
N THR A 113 11.85 -4.73 17.28
CA THR A 113 10.70 -4.47 18.14
C THR A 113 11.07 -4.56 19.61
N ALA A 114 10.25 -4.00 20.49
CA ALA A 114 10.45 -4.14 21.93
C ALA A 114 10.47 -5.62 22.38
N THR A 115 9.72 -6.49 21.71
CA THR A 115 9.60 -7.91 22.07
C THR A 115 10.74 -8.77 21.52
N PHE A 116 11.18 -8.51 20.28
CA PHE A 116 12.16 -9.35 19.58
C PHE A 116 13.57 -8.75 19.53
N GLY A 117 13.75 -7.51 20.00
CA GLY A 117 15.02 -6.80 19.97
C GLY A 117 15.36 -6.25 18.59
N ARG A 118 16.64 -5.94 18.37
CA ARG A 118 17.15 -5.33 17.14
C ARG A 118 16.95 -6.25 15.93
N CYS A 119 16.54 -5.68 14.80
CA CYS A 119 16.44 -6.40 13.53
C CYS A 119 17.58 -6.00 12.59
N ASP A 120 18.40 -6.99 12.20
CA ASP A 120 19.50 -6.81 11.24
C ASP A 120 19.08 -7.16 9.80
N CYS A 121 17.89 -7.71 9.59
CA CYS A 121 17.38 -8.09 8.27
C CYS A 121 17.06 -6.88 7.38
N GLY A 122 16.77 -5.71 7.98
CA GLY A 122 16.48 -4.48 7.22
C GLY A 122 15.21 -4.54 6.38
N CYS A 123 14.21 -5.33 6.80
CA CYS A 123 12.95 -5.50 6.08
C CYS A 123 12.17 -4.18 6.01
N PHE A 124 11.53 -3.87 4.88
CA PHE A 124 10.64 -2.72 4.79
C PHE A 124 9.36 -2.92 5.62
N TYR A 125 8.83 -1.85 6.17
CA TYR A 125 7.44 -1.86 6.66
C TYR A 125 6.45 -1.91 5.50
N PHE A 126 5.43 -2.76 5.64
CA PHE A 126 4.28 -2.75 4.75
C PHE A 126 3.27 -1.69 5.17
N TRP A 127 2.90 -0.81 4.24
CA TRP A 127 1.91 0.22 4.45
C TRP A 127 0.66 -0.07 3.63
N ARG A 128 -0.51 -0.11 4.29
CA ARG A 128 -1.81 -0.13 3.61
C ARG A 128 -2.04 1.21 2.92
N VAL A 129 -2.54 1.19 1.68
CA VAL A 129 -2.95 2.42 0.97
C VAL A 129 -4.00 3.21 1.75
N GLU A 130 -4.82 2.52 2.56
CA GLU A 130 -5.86 3.12 3.41
C GLU A 130 -5.29 4.01 4.53
N TRP A 131 -4.02 3.81 4.91
CA TRP A 131 -3.30 4.60 5.92
C TRP A 131 -2.58 5.82 5.35
N LEU A 132 -2.64 6.00 4.03
CA LEU A 132 -1.88 7.01 3.31
C LEU A 132 -2.83 7.99 2.63
N GLU A 133 -2.47 9.26 2.69
CA GLU A 133 -3.12 10.33 1.95
C GLU A 133 -2.17 10.84 0.88
N LYS A 134 -2.56 10.79 -0.39
CA LYS A 134 -1.75 11.36 -1.46
C LYS A 134 -1.79 12.88 -1.36
N ILE A 135 -0.61 13.50 -1.31
CA ILE A 135 -0.48 14.96 -1.25
C ILE A 135 -0.03 15.49 -2.61
N GLY A 136 -0.58 16.64 -3.00
CA GLY A 136 -0.25 17.30 -4.25
C GLY A 136 1.15 17.93 -4.16
N GLN A 137 1.82 18.10 -5.31
CA GLN A 137 3.09 18.82 -5.35
C GLN A 137 2.95 20.33 -5.03
N GLU A 138 1.72 20.84 -4.97
CA GLU A 138 1.41 22.24 -4.64
C GLU A 138 1.57 22.52 -3.13
N ASP A 139 1.40 21.50 -2.27
CA ASP A 139 1.50 21.61 -0.80
C ASP A 139 2.94 21.81 -0.28
N GLU A 140 3.93 21.74 -1.17
CA GLU A 140 5.35 21.95 -0.86
C GLU A 140 5.78 23.41 -1.07
N LYS A 141 5.01 24.19 -1.85
CA LYS A 141 5.33 25.60 -2.15
C LYS A 141 4.91 26.56 -1.05
N VAL A 142 3.82 26.27 -0.33
CA VAL A 142 3.28 27.16 0.73
C VAL A 142 4.30 27.35 1.86
N LYS A 143 5.04 26.32 2.27
CA LYS A 143 6.02 26.43 3.39
C LYS A 143 7.33 27.15 3.04
N LYS A 144 7.64 27.36 1.76
CA LYS A 144 8.88 28.07 1.34
C LYS A 144 8.68 29.58 1.18
N GLN A 145 7.43 30.06 1.16
CA GLN A 145 7.13 31.49 1.03
C GLN A 145 7.12 32.20 2.40
N ASP A 146 6.86 31.50 3.49
CA ASP A 146 6.81 32.06 4.85
C ASP A 146 8.20 32.26 5.51
N ILE A 147 9.31 31.86 4.86
CA ILE A 147 10.68 31.95 5.42
C ILE A 147 11.42 33.21 4.91
N ASN A 148 10.88 33.92 3.91
CA ASN A 148 11.54 35.09 3.31
C ASN A 148 10.89 36.43 3.71
N GLN A 149 10.24 36.50 4.87
CA GLN A 149 9.72 37.76 5.41
C GLN A 149 10.09 37.89 6.89
N GLU A 150 11.19 38.59 7.15
CA GLU A 150 11.37 39.52 8.28
C GLU A 150 12.65 40.36 8.07
N PRO A 151 12.76 41.53 8.72
CA PRO A 151 13.17 42.82 8.11
C PRO A 151 14.66 43.03 7.81
#